data_AF-A0A931VQA3-F1
#
_entry.id   AF-A0A931VQA3-F1
#
_cell.length_a   1.000
_cell.length_b   1.000
_cell.length_c   1.000
_cell.angle_alpha   90.00
_cell.angle_beta   90.00
_cell.angle_gamma   90.00
#
_symmetry.space_group_name_H-M   'P 1'
#
loop_
_entity.id
_entity.type
_entity.pdbx_description
1 polymer ?
#
loop_
_entity_poly.entity_id
_entity_poly.type
_entity_poly.pdbx_seq_one_letter_code
_entity_poly.pdbx_strand_id
1 'polypeptide(L)'
;MKLHILVFLLLTPALLAGCGANVFAAPAPTATETATLPPPTETATVTLTPSITPTFTPSPTATPTWVTQGPGAVEVPILLYHHIAVSPINSRYYVSPEKFEDEIRLLRDWEYTPITTSMLVNAIQNGASLPPRPIILTFDDANEDNY
;
A
#
# COMPACT_ATOMS: atom_id res chain seq x y z
N MET A 1 -41.20 12.85 30.10
CA MET A 1 -40.19 13.29 31.08
C MET A 1 -39.18 14.14 30.32
N LYS A 2 -39.03 15.41 30.73
CA LYS A 2 -38.26 16.45 30.05
C LYS A 2 -36.76 16.35 30.41
N LEU A 3 -35.94 16.95 29.53
CA LEU A 3 -34.73 17.75 29.89
C LEU A 3 -33.44 16.92 30.13
N HIS A 4 -32.25 17.22 29.60
CA HIS A 4 -31.65 18.50 29.21
C HIS A 4 -30.62 18.32 28.07
N ILE A 5 -30.67 19.22 27.08
CA ILE A 5 -29.54 19.57 26.21
C ILE A 5 -28.66 20.52 27.01
N LEU A 6 -27.36 20.23 27.15
CA LEU A 6 -26.40 21.13 27.76
C LEU A 6 -25.38 21.57 26.71
N VAL A 7 -25.67 22.70 26.07
CA VAL A 7 -24.73 23.45 25.24
C VAL A 7 -23.83 24.24 26.17
N PHE A 8 -22.54 23.92 26.20
CA PHE A 8 -21.54 24.81 26.77
C PHE A 8 -20.89 25.62 25.64
N LEU A 9 -21.47 26.79 25.40
CA LEU A 9 -20.83 27.89 24.70
C LEU A 9 -20.00 28.66 25.74
N LEU A 10 -18.68 28.56 25.69
CA LEU A 10 -17.80 29.45 26.47
C LEU A 10 -16.94 30.28 25.52
N LEU A 11 -17.24 31.58 25.56
CA LEU A 11 -16.58 32.67 24.88
C LEU A 11 -15.20 32.95 25.51
N THR A 12 -14.28 33.37 24.64
CA THR A 12 -12.84 33.75 24.78
C THR A 12 -12.46 34.69 25.95
N PRO A 13 -11.15 34.83 26.27
CA PRO A 13 -10.38 35.90 25.61
C PRO A 13 -8.96 35.52 25.19
N ALA A 14 -8.55 36.07 24.05
CA ALA A 14 -7.16 36.19 23.63
C ALA A 14 -6.40 37.14 24.58
N LEU A 15 -5.25 36.70 25.09
CA LEU A 15 -4.34 37.54 25.86
C LEU A 15 -3.11 37.85 25.01
N LEU A 16 -3.08 39.07 24.48
CA LEU A 16 -1.92 39.71 23.86
C LEU A 16 -1.22 40.53 24.96
N ALA A 17 0.02 40.21 25.33
CA ALA A 17 0.99 41.16 25.89
C ALA A 17 2.33 40.48 26.17
N GLY A 18 3.42 41.14 25.77
CA GLY A 18 4.71 40.99 26.45
C GLY A 18 5.94 40.95 25.56
N CYS A 19 6.35 42.10 24.99
CA CYS A 19 7.73 42.30 24.57
C CYS A 19 8.63 42.26 25.81
N GLY A 20 9.49 41.25 25.90
CA GLY A 20 10.61 41.20 26.83
C GLY A 20 11.90 41.05 26.03
N ALA A 21 12.66 42.14 25.90
CA ALA A 21 14.01 42.10 25.35
C ALA A 21 14.94 41.46 26.41
N ASN A 22 15.16 40.16 26.30
CA ASN A 22 16.19 39.49 27.08
C ASN A 22 17.55 39.82 26.46
N VAL A 23 18.30 40.71 27.12
CA VAL A 23 19.72 40.91 26.87
C VAL A 23 20.45 39.67 27.38
N PHE A 24 20.74 38.73 26.48
CA PHE A 24 21.65 37.62 26.77
C PHE A 24 23.08 38.15 26.73
N ALA A 25 23.74 38.10 27.89
CA ALA A 25 25.19 38.25 27.97
C ALA A 25 25.85 37.12 27.17
N ALA A 26 26.82 37.48 26.32
CA ALA A 26 27.61 36.51 25.56
C ALA A 26 28.43 35.61 26.53
N PRO A 27 28.38 34.28 26.41
CA PRO A 27 29.26 33.41 27.18
C PRO A 27 30.71 33.53 26.67
N ALA A 28 31.66 33.53 27.61
CA ALA A 28 33.09 33.51 27.31
C ALA A 28 33.49 32.22 26.55
N PRO A 29 34.49 32.27 25.65
CA PRO A 29 34.89 31.10 24.88
C PRO A 29 35.52 30.05 25.80
N THR A 30 34.90 28.88 25.86
CA THR A 30 35.48 27.68 26.48
C THR A 30 36.43 27.04 25.47
N ALA A 31 37.65 26.70 25.90
CA ALA A 31 38.65 26.05 25.06
C ALA A 31 38.19 24.66 24.63
N THR A 32 38.20 24.41 23.32
CA THR A 32 37.93 23.10 22.71
C THR A 32 39.15 22.20 22.90
N GLU A 33 39.02 21.13 23.67
CA GLU A 33 39.98 20.02 23.63
C GLU A 33 39.73 19.17 22.37
N THR A 34 40.79 18.95 21.59
CA THR A 34 40.80 18.05 20.44
C THR A 34 40.73 16.60 20.92
N ALA A 35 39.56 15.98 20.79
CA ALA A 35 39.44 14.53 20.98
C ALA A 35 40.17 13.79 19.84
N THR A 36 41.12 12.93 20.22
CA THR A 36 41.83 12.06 19.28
C THR A 36 40.94 10.87 18.92
N LEU A 37 40.72 10.62 17.63
CA LEU A 37 39.88 9.51 17.14
C LEU A 37 40.54 8.15 17.44
N PRO A 38 39.78 7.13 17.90
CA PRO A 38 40.28 5.76 17.95
C PRO A 38 40.48 5.19 16.53
N PRO A 39 41.38 4.21 16.35
CA PRO A 39 41.62 3.58 15.05
C PRO A 39 40.36 2.85 14.54
N PRO A 40 40.19 2.72 13.21
CA PRO A 40 39.03 2.05 12.64
C PRO A 40 39.02 0.55 12.99
N THR A 41 37.93 0.08 13.57
CA THR A 41 37.64 -1.34 13.74
C THR A 41 37.44 -2.00 12.38
N GLU A 42 38.17 -3.08 12.10
CA GLU A 42 38.00 -3.87 10.87
C GLU A 42 36.60 -4.50 10.83
N THR A 43 35.75 -3.99 9.93
CA THR A 43 34.44 -4.58 9.63
C THR A 43 34.65 -5.91 8.91
N ALA A 44 34.27 -7.02 9.55
CA ALA A 44 34.29 -8.33 8.91
C ALA A 44 33.41 -8.31 7.65
N THR A 45 34.02 -8.62 6.51
CA THR A 45 33.30 -8.78 5.24
C THR A 45 32.51 -10.08 5.30
N VAL A 46 31.18 -9.98 5.33
CA VAL A 46 30.29 -11.14 5.27
C VAL A 46 30.33 -11.72 3.85
N THR A 47 30.96 -12.88 3.69
CA THR A 47 30.89 -13.66 2.44
C THR A 47 29.48 -14.23 2.29
N LEU A 48 28.71 -13.69 1.34
CA LEU A 48 27.36 -14.17 1.03
C LEU A 48 27.45 -15.60 0.49
N THR A 49 26.87 -16.55 1.23
CA THR A 49 26.67 -17.92 0.74
C THR A 49 25.57 -17.88 -0.32
N PRO A 50 25.74 -18.46 -1.53
CA PRO A 50 24.70 -18.46 -2.54
C PRO A 50 23.49 -19.25 -2.02
N SER A 51 22.37 -18.56 -1.82
CA SER A 51 21.08 -19.18 -1.51
C SER A 51 20.53 -19.82 -2.78
N ILE A 52 20.13 -21.09 -2.69
CA ILE A 52 19.45 -21.81 -3.76
C ILE A 52 18.10 -21.13 -4.04
N THR A 53 18.02 -20.35 -5.11
CA THR A 53 16.74 -19.78 -5.58
C THR A 53 15.80 -20.93 -5.93
N PRO A 54 14.60 -21.05 -5.31
CA PRO A 54 13.63 -22.04 -5.72
C PRO A 54 13.25 -21.78 -7.19
N THR A 55 13.55 -22.75 -8.05
CA THR A 55 13.13 -22.71 -9.45
C THR A 55 11.67 -23.12 -9.51
N PHE A 56 10.77 -22.15 -9.58
CA PHE A 56 9.36 -22.41 -9.85
C PHE A 56 9.25 -23.02 -11.25
N THR A 57 8.91 -24.31 -11.33
CA THR A 57 8.56 -24.94 -12.60
C THR A 57 7.19 -24.42 -13.00
N PRO A 58 7.04 -23.68 -14.12
CA PRO A 58 5.72 -23.20 -14.52
C PRO A 58 4.84 -24.39 -14.87
N SER A 59 3.73 -24.54 -14.16
CA SER A 59 2.63 -25.41 -14.61
C SER A 59 2.12 -24.89 -15.95
N PRO A 60 1.75 -25.76 -16.92
CA PRO A 60 1.20 -25.29 -18.18
C PRO A 60 -0.05 -24.44 -17.93
N THR A 61 0.05 -23.14 -18.20
CA THR A 61 -1.09 -22.22 -18.16
C THR A 61 -2.00 -22.57 -19.33
N ALA A 62 -3.24 -23.00 -19.04
CA ALA A 62 -4.24 -23.21 -20.08
C ALA A 62 -4.38 -21.92 -20.90
N THR A 63 -4.29 -22.01 -22.23
CA THR A 63 -4.55 -20.87 -23.10
C THR A 63 -6.04 -20.55 -23.06
N PRO A 64 -6.46 -19.35 -22.60
CA PRO A 64 -7.87 -19.03 -22.53
C PRO A 64 -8.48 -19.03 -23.93
N THR A 65 -9.62 -19.69 -24.09
CA THR A 65 -10.42 -19.59 -25.32
C THR A 65 -11.21 -18.29 -25.26
N TRP A 66 -10.82 -17.31 -26.06
CA TRP A 66 -11.50 -16.02 -26.13
C TRP A 66 -12.95 -16.20 -26.58
N VAL A 67 -13.88 -15.67 -25.78
CA VAL A 67 -15.30 -15.73 -26.10
C VAL A 67 -15.71 -14.34 -26.57
N THR A 68 -16.29 -14.27 -27.76
CA THR A 68 -16.99 -13.06 -28.19
C THR A 68 -18.18 -12.84 -27.28
N GLN A 69 -18.08 -11.84 -26.42
CA GLN A 69 -19.25 -11.30 -25.75
C GLN A 69 -20.06 -10.64 -26.86
N GLY A 70 -21.24 -11.20 -27.20
CA GLY A 70 -22.09 -10.65 -28.25
C GLY A 70 -22.51 -9.20 -27.96
N PRO A 71 -23.19 -8.50 -28.87
CA PRO A 71 -23.75 -7.18 -28.57
C PRO A 71 -24.71 -7.30 -27.38
N GLY A 72 -24.27 -6.78 -26.22
CA GLY A 72 -24.89 -7.03 -24.92
C GLY A 72 -24.06 -6.43 -23.78
N ALA A 73 -24.51 -6.64 -22.54
CA ALA A 73 -23.79 -6.16 -21.36
C ALA A 73 -22.46 -6.93 -21.17
N VAL A 74 -21.38 -6.21 -20.95
CA VAL A 74 -20.08 -6.78 -20.55
C VAL A 74 -20.00 -6.73 -19.03
N GLU A 75 -19.86 -7.89 -18.38
CA GLU A 75 -19.73 -8.00 -16.93
C GLU A 75 -18.30 -8.40 -16.55
N VAL A 76 -17.61 -7.54 -15.81
CA VAL A 76 -16.26 -7.78 -15.29
C VAL A 76 -16.20 -7.34 -13.83
N PRO A 77 -16.05 -8.26 -12.86
CA PRO A 77 -15.77 -7.91 -11.48
C PRO A 77 -14.43 -7.17 -11.37
N ILE A 78 -14.39 -6.15 -10.51
CA ILE A 78 -13.19 -5.40 -10.18
C ILE A 78 -12.97 -5.55 -8.67
N LEU A 79 -11.85 -6.17 -8.28
CA LEU A 79 -11.45 -6.30 -6.88
C LEU A 79 -10.45 -5.21 -6.55
N LEU A 80 -10.70 -4.50 -5.45
CA LEU A 80 -9.90 -3.39 -5.00
C LEU A 80 -9.17 -3.74 -3.69
N TYR A 81 -7.84 -3.61 -3.73
CA TYR A 81 -6.95 -3.74 -2.59
C TYR A 81 -6.32 -2.39 -2.25
N HIS A 82 -6.11 -2.11 -0.96
CA HIS A 82 -5.37 -0.92 -0.51
C HIS A 82 -4.02 -1.32 0.08
N HIS A 83 -4.01 -2.32 0.97
CA HIS A 83 -2.80 -2.88 1.55
C HIS A 83 -2.79 -4.42 1.50
N ILE A 84 -1.67 -4.99 1.08
CA ILE A 84 -1.32 -6.41 1.21
C ILE A 84 -0.28 -6.53 2.35
N ALA A 85 -0.75 -6.33 3.58
CA ALA A 85 0.10 -6.33 4.77
C ALA A 85 -0.68 -6.76 6.03
N VAL A 86 0.05 -7.12 7.08
CA VAL A 86 -0.56 -7.33 8.40
C VAL A 86 -1.02 -5.98 8.94
N SER A 87 -2.30 -5.87 9.28
CA SER A 87 -2.84 -4.61 9.78
C SER A 87 -2.28 -4.24 11.16
N PRO A 88 -1.72 -3.04 11.35
CA PRO A 88 -1.26 -2.60 12.67
C PRO A 88 -2.41 -2.25 13.63
N ILE A 89 -3.59 -1.97 13.08
CA ILE A 89 -4.76 -1.47 13.82
C ILE A 89 -6.04 -2.26 13.52
N ASN A 90 -5.92 -3.46 12.94
CA ASN A 90 -7.05 -4.28 12.51
C ASN A 90 -8.04 -3.52 11.59
N SER A 91 -7.50 -2.75 10.63
CA SER A 91 -8.25 -2.00 9.63
C SER A 91 -8.77 -2.92 8.53
N ARG A 92 -10.00 -2.65 8.07
CA ARG A 92 -10.65 -3.33 6.93
C ARG A 92 -9.97 -3.14 5.58
N TYR A 93 -9.02 -2.20 5.47
CA TYR A 93 -8.30 -1.91 4.23
C TYR A 93 -7.03 -2.76 4.05
N TYR A 94 -6.73 -3.64 5.01
CA TYR A 94 -5.61 -4.55 4.97
C TYR A 94 -6.06 -5.98 4.71
N VAL A 95 -5.43 -6.61 3.72
CA VAL A 95 -5.49 -8.05 3.49
C VAL A 95 -4.09 -8.59 3.82
N SER A 96 -3.99 -9.64 4.66
CA SER A 96 -2.67 -10.22 4.93
C SER A 96 -2.14 -10.92 3.67
N PRO A 97 -0.81 -11.01 3.49
CA PRO A 97 -0.23 -11.72 2.34
C PRO A 97 -0.75 -13.16 2.17
N GLU A 98 -0.93 -13.88 3.28
CA GLU A 98 -1.50 -15.25 3.29
C GLU A 98 -2.93 -15.28 2.75
N LYS A 99 -3.78 -14.33 3.18
CA LYS A 99 -5.17 -14.25 2.69
C LYS A 99 -5.23 -13.82 1.23
N PHE A 100 -4.38 -12.88 0.82
CA PHE A 100 -4.27 -12.50 -0.58
C PHE A 100 -3.86 -13.69 -1.44
N GLU A 101 -2.88 -14.49 -1.02
CA GLU A 101 -2.50 -15.72 -1.72
C GLU A 101 -3.68 -16.70 -1.84
N ASP A 102 -4.43 -16.91 -0.76
CA ASP A 102 -5.61 -17.78 -0.78
C ASP A 102 -6.71 -17.24 -1.71
N GLU A 103 -6.94 -15.93 -1.74
CA GLU A 103 -7.86 -15.29 -2.68
C GLU A 103 -7.42 -15.48 -4.14
N ILE A 104 -6.13 -15.30 -4.45
CA ILE A 104 -5.60 -15.51 -5.81
C ILE A 104 -5.70 -16.99 -6.22
N ARG A 105 -5.42 -17.93 -5.30
CA ARG A 105 -5.61 -19.37 -5.55
C ARG A 105 -7.08 -19.69 -5.82
N LEU A 106 -8.00 -19.14 -5.04
CA LEU A 106 -9.43 -19.33 -5.23
C LEU A 106 -9.90 -18.82 -6.59
N LEU A 107 -9.46 -17.61 -6.99
CA LEU A 107 -9.78 -17.05 -8.30
C LEU A 107 -9.29 -17.96 -9.44
N ARG A 108 -8.07 -18.49 -9.33
CA ARG A 108 -7.51 -19.44 -10.29
C ARG A 108 -8.30 -20.75 -10.32
N ASP A 109 -8.60 -21.33 -9.16
CA ASP A 109 -9.31 -22.60 -9.05
C ASP A 109 -10.77 -22.48 -9.53
N TRP A 110 -11.32 -21.26 -9.48
CA TRP A 110 -12.58 -20.89 -10.11
C TRP A 110 -12.43 -20.40 -11.55
N GLU A 111 -11.27 -20.56 -12.19
CA GLU A 111 -11.06 -20.24 -13.60
C GLU A 111 -11.33 -18.77 -13.98
N TYR A 112 -11.16 -17.83 -13.04
CA TYR A 112 -11.12 -16.41 -13.38
C TYR A 112 -9.86 -16.08 -14.17
N THR A 113 -10.03 -15.25 -15.21
CA THR A 113 -8.92 -14.79 -16.06
C THR A 113 -8.67 -13.31 -15.85
N PRO A 114 -7.52 -12.91 -15.28
CA PRO A 114 -7.16 -11.50 -15.16
C PRO A 114 -7.10 -10.82 -16.53
N ILE A 115 -7.70 -9.65 -16.65
CA ILE A 115 -7.61 -8.78 -17.84
C ILE A 115 -7.12 -7.40 -17.45
N THR A 116 -6.63 -6.63 -18.42
CA THR A 116 -6.31 -5.23 -18.21
C THR A 116 -7.55 -4.35 -18.34
N THR A 117 -7.49 -3.16 -17.74
CA THR A 117 -8.51 -2.12 -17.95
C THR A 117 -8.64 -1.72 -19.41
N SER A 118 -7.53 -1.72 -20.17
CA SER A 118 -7.55 -1.43 -21.62
C SER A 118 -8.35 -2.45 -22.43
N MET A 119 -8.29 -3.74 -22.05
CA MET A 119 -9.11 -4.78 -22.69
C MET A 119 -10.60 -4.56 -22.43
N LEU A 120 -10.97 -4.21 -21.18
CA LEU A 120 -12.35 -3.88 -20.83
C LEU A 120 -12.85 -2.65 -21.60
N VAL A 121 -12.06 -1.57 -21.63
CA VAL A 121 -12.40 -0.35 -22.39
C VAL A 121 -12.61 -0.66 -23.87
N ASN A 122 -11.72 -1.44 -24.48
CA ASN A 122 -11.85 -1.84 -25.87
C ASN A 122 -13.11 -2.69 -26.12
N ALA A 123 -13.43 -3.62 -25.21
CA ALA A 123 -14.64 -4.43 -25.30
C ALA A 123 -15.92 -3.57 -25.24
N ILE A 124 -15.96 -2.56 -24.35
CA ILE A 124 -17.10 -1.63 -24.23
C ILE A 124 -17.24 -0.74 -25.46
N GLN A 125 -16.14 -0.18 -25.96
CA GLN A 125 -16.18 0.83 -27.03
C GLN A 125 -16.38 0.21 -28.41
N ASN A 126 -15.70 -0.89 -28.69
CA ASN A 126 -15.55 -1.43 -30.05
C ASN A 126 -16.21 -2.79 -30.24
N GLY A 127 -16.63 -3.45 -29.15
CA GLY A 127 -16.95 -4.87 -29.16
C GLY A 127 -15.67 -5.70 -29.32
N ALA A 128 -15.31 -6.45 -28.29
CA ALA A 128 -14.13 -7.32 -28.31
C ALA A 128 -14.40 -8.61 -27.56
N SER A 129 -13.74 -9.69 -27.98
CA SER A 129 -13.73 -10.94 -27.23
C SER A 129 -12.93 -10.76 -25.94
N LEU A 130 -13.52 -11.16 -24.82
CA LEU A 130 -12.87 -11.26 -23.51
C LEU A 130 -12.64 -12.74 -23.18
N PRO A 131 -11.68 -13.08 -22.31
CA PRO A 131 -11.53 -14.47 -21.89
C PRO A 131 -12.74 -14.87 -21.04
N PRO A 132 -12.99 -16.17 -20.82
CA PRO A 132 -14.00 -16.62 -19.88
C PRO A 132 -13.71 -16.06 -18.49
N ARG A 133 -14.77 -15.67 -17.77
CA ARG A 133 -14.70 -15.17 -16.38
C ARG A 133 -13.64 -14.07 -16.20
N PRO A 134 -13.72 -12.97 -16.97
CA PRO A 134 -12.76 -11.87 -16.86
C PRO A 134 -12.82 -11.25 -15.45
N ILE A 135 -11.67 -10.87 -14.90
CA ILE A 135 -11.57 -10.12 -13.64
C ILE A 135 -10.48 -9.04 -13.74
N ILE A 136 -10.67 -7.92 -13.04
CA ILE A 136 -9.63 -6.90 -12.87
C ILE A 136 -9.26 -6.85 -11.39
N LEU A 137 -7.96 -6.83 -11.11
CA LEU A 137 -7.41 -6.58 -9.78
C LEU A 137 -6.83 -5.15 -9.77
N THR A 138 -7.25 -4.32 -8.82
CA THR A 138 -6.76 -2.95 -8.64
C THR A 138 -6.14 -2.77 -7.28
N PHE A 139 -5.10 -1.93 -7.22
CA PHE A 139 -4.38 -1.56 -6.01
C PHE A 139 -4.36 -0.03 -5.91
N ASP A 140 -4.99 0.52 -4.88
CA ASP A 140 -5.10 1.98 -4.69
C ASP A 140 -3.96 2.54 -3.81
N ASP A 141 -3.93 3.87 -3.69
CA ASP A 141 -3.08 4.66 -2.78
C ASP A 141 -1.56 4.62 -3.02
N ALA A 142 -1.07 3.78 -3.94
CA ALA A 142 0.35 3.66 -4.29
C ALA A 142 1.26 3.36 -3.08
N ASN A 143 0.77 2.50 -2.18
CA ASN A 143 1.54 2.06 -1.02
C ASN A 143 2.74 1.19 -1.41
N GLU A 144 3.79 1.17 -0.56
CA GLU A 144 5.02 0.41 -0.78
C GLU A 144 4.77 -1.11 -0.85
N ASP A 145 3.79 -1.62 -0.10
CA ASP A 145 3.42 -3.03 -0.11
C ASP A 145 2.76 -3.52 -1.42
N ASN A 146 2.50 -2.61 -2.36
CA ASN A 146 2.07 -2.95 -3.72
C ASN A 146 3.24 -3.24 -4.69
N TYR A 147 4.50 -3.04 -4.27
CA TYR A 147 5.72 -3.24 -5.10
C TYR A 147 6.52 -4.46 -4.64
#